data_AF-A0A183L5I2-F1
#
_entry.id   AF-A0A183L5I2-F1
#
_cell.length_a   1.000
_cell.length_b   1.000
_cell.length_c   1.000
_cell.angle_alpha   90.00
_cell.angle_beta   90.00
_cell.angle_gamma   90.00
#
_symmetry.space_group_name_H-M   'P 1'
#
loop_
_entity.id
_entity.type
_entity.pdbx_description
1 polymer ?
#
loop_
_entity_poly.entity_id
_entity_poly.type
_entity_poly.pdbx_seq_one_letter_code
_entity_poly.pdbx_strand_id
1 'polypeptide(L)'
;MYYIYFFSQSDSVDNLSEEDTQSDQVYLTNDEFTNCHLWETAWDRIKNAAKTRRQRMNQKSSHSRTSDIRCSKSSKPRRMVSEIDDSDGDLEHQLKDTSKTESDGDDEQSESFIVTELKRTLERGERHKYPAETLILEVNSLKHAYNVPIEDFGFLLTKALLELTRDHLSSKSQNECSKADITEFIINLRKLLLSFNTVLSSCMSGFQNTGRVYLQAVEDAACYDSLIFASSMSIIHTMYDNDLVLEDDIWWWKDNSPLLLDDDISEKTRSLREKVKPFFDWLEQAEEEDDDDKQ
;
A
#
# COMPACT_ATOMS: atom_id res chain seq x y z
N MET A 1 69.73 -15.07 -8.45
CA MET A 1 70.15 -14.80 -9.84
C MET A 1 69.39 -13.58 -10.31
N TYR A 2 70.12 -12.48 -10.57
CA TYR A 2 69.65 -11.21 -11.11
C TYR A 2 70.03 -11.13 -12.61
N TYR A 3 69.14 -10.57 -13.43
CA TYR A 3 69.39 -9.84 -14.70
C TYR A 3 68.10 -9.00 -14.93
N ILE A 4 67.99 -7.66 -14.95
CA ILE A 4 68.77 -6.48 -15.36
C ILE A 4 68.74 -6.18 -16.89
N TYR A 5 68.02 -5.08 -17.23
CA TYR A 5 68.11 -4.10 -18.35
C TYR A 5 67.66 -4.50 -19.79
N PHE A 6 67.28 -3.60 -20.73
CA PHE A 6 67.46 -2.14 -20.93
C PHE A 6 66.36 -1.56 -21.88
N PHE A 7 66.16 -0.23 -21.82
CA PHE A 7 65.38 0.70 -22.66
C PHE A 7 65.37 0.49 -24.20
N SER A 8 64.33 1.00 -24.88
CA SER A 8 64.48 2.02 -25.94
C SER A 8 63.18 2.79 -26.20
N GLN A 9 63.27 4.12 -26.16
CA GLN A 9 62.30 5.09 -26.67
C GLN A 9 62.32 5.12 -28.20
N SER A 10 61.21 5.57 -28.81
CA SER A 10 61.24 6.52 -29.93
C SER A 10 59.84 7.14 -30.14
N ASP A 11 59.81 8.46 -30.06
CA ASP A 11 58.70 9.40 -30.33
C ASP A 11 58.27 9.45 -31.80
N SER A 12 57.01 9.86 -32.03
CA SER A 12 56.50 10.75 -33.12
C SER A 12 54.97 10.76 -33.00
N VAL A 13 54.31 11.69 -32.29
CA VAL A 13 53.87 13.05 -32.65
C VAL A 13 53.19 13.20 -34.04
N ASP A 14 52.03 13.87 -34.00
CA ASP A 14 51.24 14.56 -35.05
C ASP A 14 50.30 13.71 -35.92
N ASN A 15 49.05 14.08 -36.26
CA ASN A 15 48.18 15.22 -35.92
C ASN A 15 46.77 14.94 -36.51
N LEU A 16 45.73 15.47 -35.84
CA LEU A 16 44.53 16.18 -36.34
C LEU A 16 43.70 15.65 -37.54
N SER A 17 42.40 15.40 -37.29
CA SER A 17 41.21 16.18 -37.74
C SER A 17 39.95 15.30 -37.59
N GLU A 18 38.90 15.67 -36.83
CA GLU A 18 37.77 16.53 -37.25
C GLU A 18 37.21 16.10 -38.61
N GLU A 19 35.93 15.86 -38.89
CA GLU A 19 34.61 15.91 -38.28
C GLU A 19 33.77 15.05 -39.26
N ASP A 20 32.70 14.36 -38.82
CA ASP A 20 31.41 14.54 -39.49
C ASP A 20 30.27 13.81 -38.79
N THR A 21 29.17 14.55 -38.75
CA THR A 21 27.98 14.36 -37.94
C THR A 21 26.84 14.05 -38.89
N GLN A 22 26.25 12.85 -38.84
CA GLN A 22 24.89 12.62 -39.38
C GLN A 22 24.35 11.27 -38.87
N SER A 23 23.49 11.28 -37.85
CA SER A 23 22.02 11.41 -37.96
C SER A 23 21.40 10.15 -38.58
N ASP A 24 20.90 9.27 -37.72
CA ASP A 24 19.76 8.41 -38.01
C ASP A 24 18.85 8.35 -36.76
N GLN A 25 17.94 9.33 -36.72
CA GLN A 25 16.74 9.27 -35.90
C GLN A 25 15.87 8.12 -36.41
N VAL A 26 15.80 7.02 -35.66
CA VAL A 26 14.72 6.05 -35.82
C VAL A 26 13.66 6.34 -34.77
N TYR A 27 12.64 7.07 -35.20
CA TYR A 27 11.36 7.16 -34.54
C TYR A 27 10.70 5.77 -34.53
N LEU A 28 10.61 5.13 -33.37
CA LEU A 28 9.64 4.08 -33.11
C LEU A 28 8.62 4.63 -32.12
N THR A 29 7.60 5.25 -32.69
CA THR A 29 6.28 5.42 -32.09
C THR A 29 5.49 4.12 -32.23
N ASN A 30 4.55 3.92 -31.29
CA ASN A 30 3.50 2.89 -31.17
C ASN A 30 3.88 1.83 -30.12
N ASP A 31 3.40 1.95 -28.88
CA ASP A 31 2.02 1.62 -28.47
C ASP A 31 1.78 0.13 -28.60
N GLU A 32 2.23 -0.63 -27.58
CA GLU A 32 1.78 -1.99 -27.23
C GLU A 32 2.58 -2.48 -26.01
N PHE A 33 2.14 -2.08 -24.81
CA PHE A 33 2.21 -2.93 -23.61
C PHE A 33 1.01 -2.59 -22.72
N THR A 34 -0.17 -2.87 -23.27
CA THR A 34 -1.35 -3.21 -22.46
C THR A 34 -1.04 -4.52 -21.74
N ASN A 35 -0.53 -4.42 -20.52
CA ASN A 35 -0.67 -5.48 -19.53
C ASN A 35 -1.29 -4.83 -18.30
N CYS A 36 -2.52 -5.26 -17.97
CA CYS A 36 -3.21 -4.90 -16.75
C CYS A 36 -2.30 -5.17 -15.56
N HIS A 37 -1.91 -4.11 -14.88
CA HIS A 37 -1.20 -4.18 -13.62
C HIS A 37 -2.11 -3.54 -12.58
N LEU A 38 -2.25 -4.24 -11.48
CA LEU A 38 -3.04 -3.92 -10.30
C LEU A 38 -2.46 -2.67 -9.54
N TRP A 39 -1.63 -1.83 -10.20
CA TRP A 39 -1.21 -0.47 -9.77
C TRP A 39 -2.36 0.54 -9.72
N GLU A 40 -3.53 0.07 -10.06
CA GLU A 40 -4.77 0.76 -9.94
C GLU A 40 -5.31 0.64 -8.50
N THR A 41 -4.59 0.40 -7.39
CA THR A 41 -5.25 0.38 -6.05
C THR A 41 -5.48 1.78 -5.44
N ALA A 42 -4.55 2.72 -5.56
CA ALA A 42 -4.81 4.14 -5.26
C ALA A 42 -5.58 4.81 -6.42
N TRP A 43 -5.22 4.49 -7.66
CA TRP A 43 -5.92 5.00 -8.84
C TRP A 43 -7.29 4.37 -9.07
N ASP A 44 -7.60 3.16 -8.62
CA ASP A 44 -8.96 2.58 -8.61
C ASP A 44 -9.73 3.05 -7.42
N ARG A 45 -9.13 3.32 -6.26
CA ARG A 45 -9.85 4.08 -5.23
C ARG A 45 -10.28 5.44 -5.81
N ILE A 46 -9.38 6.16 -6.47
CA ILE A 46 -9.67 7.42 -7.17
C ILE A 46 -10.68 7.24 -8.33
N LYS A 47 -10.50 6.23 -9.21
CA LYS A 47 -11.36 5.98 -10.39
C LYS A 47 -12.72 5.42 -9.98
N ASN A 48 -12.80 4.53 -9.00
CA ASN A 48 -14.05 4.00 -8.44
C ASN A 48 -14.78 5.04 -7.59
N ALA A 49 -14.09 5.89 -6.83
CA ALA A 49 -14.69 7.05 -6.16
C ALA A 49 -15.24 8.06 -7.20
N ALA A 50 -14.48 8.36 -8.26
CA ALA A 50 -14.93 9.22 -9.35
C ALA A 50 -16.13 8.64 -10.13
N LYS A 51 -16.13 7.33 -10.42
CA LYS A 51 -17.28 6.61 -11.03
C LYS A 51 -18.51 6.65 -10.12
N THR A 52 -18.35 6.39 -8.82
CA THR A 52 -19.42 6.42 -7.81
C THR A 52 -20.01 7.83 -7.65
N ARG A 53 -19.16 8.88 -7.67
CA ARG A 53 -19.59 10.29 -7.63
C ARG A 53 -20.40 10.69 -8.86
N ARG A 54 -19.97 10.25 -10.06
CA ARG A 54 -20.71 10.45 -11.32
C ARG A 54 -22.07 9.75 -11.30
N GLN A 55 -22.15 8.51 -10.80
CA GLN A 55 -23.42 7.79 -10.67
C GLN A 55 -24.38 8.46 -9.67
N ARG A 56 -23.89 8.94 -8.52
CA ARG A 56 -24.71 9.68 -7.54
C ARG A 56 -25.22 11.02 -8.07
N MET A 57 -24.42 11.74 -8.85
CA MET A 57 -24.88 12.96 -9.56
C MET A 57 -25.94 12.64 -10.61
N ASN A 58 -25.78 11.56 -11.38
CA ASN A 58 -26.77 11.16 -12.36
C ASN A 58 -28.10 10.75 -11.71
N GLN A 59 -28.07 10.03 -10.58
CA GLN A 59 -29.28 9.66 -9.84
C GLN A 59 -29.99 10.88 -9.21
N LYS A 60 -29.25 11.86 -8.66
CA LYS A 60 -29.84 13.12 -8.16
C LYS A 60 -30.42 14.00 -9.28
N SER A 61 -29.80 13.99 -10.46
CA SER A 61 -30.32 14.68 -11.66
C SER A 61 -31.62 14.03 -12.16
N SER A 62 -31.71 12.70 -12.12
CA SER A 62 -32.92 11.95 -12.53
C SER A 62 -34.10 12.11 -11.57
N HIS A 63 -33.86 12.32 -10.26
CA HIS A 63 -34.93 12.55 -9.29
C HIS A 63 -35.41 14.01 -9.19
N SER A 64 -34.79 14.95 -9.89
CA SER A 64 -35.12 16.38 -9.80
C SER A 64 -35.96 16.92 -10.97
N ARG A 65 -36.51 16.05 -11.83
CA ARG A 65 -37.41 16.46 -12.93
C ARG A 65 -38.63 15.54 -13.01
N THR A 66 -39.68 15.87 -12.28
CA THR A 66 -41.00 16.24 -12.84
C THR A 66 -41.98 16.59 -11.73
N SER A 67 -42.65 17.71 -11.95
CA SER A 67 -43.67 18.41 -11.18
C SER A 67 -44.92 17.62 -10.78
N ASP A 68 -45.44 17.98 -9.60
CA ASP A 68 -46.83 18.28 -9.25
C ASP A 68 -47.97 17.72 -10.10
N ILE A 69 -48.93 17.02 -9.46
CA ILE A 69 -50.38 17.21 -9.63
C ILE A 69 -51.11 16.73 -8.34
N ARG A 70 -52.15 17.49 -8.00
CA ARG A 70 -52.94 17.51 -6.77
C ARG A 70 -53.90 16.31 -6.58
N CYS A 71 -54.29 16.14 -5.31
CA CYS A 71 -55.68 16.15 -4.78
C CYS A 71 -56.28 14.85 -4.18
N SER A 72 -56.51 14.95 -2.86
CA SER A 72 -57.75 14.66 -2.11
C SER A 72 -58.20 13.23 -1.72
N LYS A 73 -58.28 13.07 -0.39
CA LYS A 73 -59.38 12.52 0.45
C LYS A 73 -59.87 11.08 0.19
N SER A 74 -59.80 10.20 1.20
CA SER A 74 -60.88 10.01 2.20
C SER A 74 -60.69 8.74 3.08
N SER A 75 -61.11 8.87 4.35
CA SER A 75 -61.82 7.89 5.20
C SER A 75 -61.17 6.55 5.66
N LYS A 76 -60.90 6.47 6.98
CA LYS A 76 -61.12 5.26 7.83
C LYS A 76 -62.64 5.16 8.19
N PRO A 77 -63.20 4.19 8.97
CA PRO A 77 -62.62 3.05 9.73
C PRO A 77 -63.46 1.72 9.83
N ARG A 78 -62.87 0.70 10.51
CA ARG A 78 -63.44 -0.38 11.40
C ARG A 78 -64.60 -1.29 10.95
N ARG A 79 -64.45 -2.62 11.14
CA ARG A 79 -65.22 -3.45 12.10
C ARG A 79 -64.65 -4.89 12.28
N MET A 80 -64.85 -5.44 13.48
CA MET A 80 -64.40 -6.72 14.06
C MET A 80 -65.30 -7.93 13.75
N VAL A 81 -64.83 -9.14 14.14
CA VAL A 81 -65.51 -10.33 14.75
C VAL A 81 -64.97 -11.64 14.11
N SER A 82 -64.20 -12.46 14.86
CA SER A 82 -64.54 -13.78 15.51
C SER A 82 -64.83 -14.90 14.48
N GLU A 83 -64.52 -16.20 14.62
CA GLU A 83 -63.95 -17.12 15.62
C GLU A 83 -63.75 -18.48 14.89
N ILE A 84 -62.70 -19.25 15.26
CA ILE A 84 -62.60 -20.74 15.37
C ILE A 84 -63.01 -21.65 14.19
N ASP A 85 -62.09 -22.50 13.69
CA ASP A 85 -62.20 -23.98 13.74
C ASP A 85 -60.89 -24.69 13.31
N ASP A 86 -60.66 -25.85 13.92
CA ASP A 86 -59.49 -26.74 13.91
C ASP A 86 -59.32 -27.55 12.62
N SER A 87 -58.07 -27.83 12.20
CA SER A 87 -57.75 -29.08 11.48
C SER A 87 -56.25 -29.40 11.43
N ASP A 88 -55.98 -30.70 11.59
CA ASP A 88 -54.73 -31.35 11.97
C ASP A 88 -53.61 -31.38 10.92
N GLY A 89 -52.37 -31.39 11.42
CA GLY A 89 -51.26 -32.24 10.97
C GLY A 89 -50.53 -31.87 9.66
N ASP A 90 -49.26 -31.44 9.78
CA ASP A 90 -48.13 -32.15 9.14
C ASP A 90 -46.78 -31.60 9.64
N LEU A 91 -45.78 -32.45 9.53
CA LEU A 91 -44.53 -32.55 10.27
C LEU A 91 -43.51 -31.43 10.00
N GLU A 92 -42.84 -31.01 11.06
CA GLU A 92 -41.60 -30.23 11.02
C GLU A 92 -40.51 -30.99 10.24
N HIS A 93 -40.10 -30.44 9.09
CA HIS A 93 -38.76 -30.71 8.57
C HIS A 93 -38.07 -29.38 8.27
N GLN A 94 -37.07 -29.09 9.10
CA GLN A 94 -36.16 -27.96 8.97
C GLN A 94 -35.49 -27.96 7.60
N LEU A 95 -35.99 -27.14 6.68
CA LEU A 95 -35.23 -26.69 5.52
C LEU A 95 -34.47 -25.46 5.97
N LYS A 96 -33.23 -25.71 6.37
CA LYS A 96 -32.20 -24.71 6.61
C LYS A 96 -32.06 -23.91 5.32
N ASP A 97 -32.61 -22.71 5.34
CA ASP A 97 -32.51 -21.68 4.32
C ASP A 97 -31.02 -21.30 4.19
N THR A 98 -30.26 -22.11 3.47
CA THR A 98 -28.97 -21.70 2.95
C THR A 98 -29.30 -20.74 1.83
N SER A 99 -29.36 -19.44 2.16
CA SER A 99 -29.26 -18.36 1.21
C SER A 99 -28.05 -18.66 0.33
N LYS A 100 -28.31 -19.22 -0.85
CA LYS A 100 -27.37 -19.25 -1.95
C LYS A 100 -27.13 -17.79 -2.27
N THR A 101 -26.08 -17.24 -1.69
CA THR A 101 -25.47 -16.04 -2.21
C THR A 101 -25.04 -16.41 -3.62
N GLU A 102 -25.79 -15.92 -4.59
CA GLU A 102 -25.43 -15.92 -6.00
C GLU A 102 -24.10 -15.17 -6.10
N SER A 103 -23.02 -15.94 -6.04
CA SER A 103 -21.65 -15.47 -6.26
C SER A 103 -21.48 -15.34 -7.77
N ASP A 104 -21.96 -14.23 -8.30
CA ASP A 104 -21.63 -13.75 -9.63
C ASP A 104 -20.80 -12.48 -9.46
N GLY A 105 -19.48 -12.61 -9.58
CA GLY A 105 -18.53 -11.52 -9.44
C GLY A 105 -17.14 -11.98 -9.03
N ASP A 106 -16.27 -12.14 -10.04
CA ASP A 106 -14.80 -12.04 -10.01
C ASP A 106 -14.05 -12.68 -8.83
N ASP A 107 -13.27 -13.72 -9.11
CA ASP A 107 -12.37 -14.41 -8.18
C ASP A 107 -11.14 -13.55 -7.76
N GLU A 108 -11.29 -12.22 -7.65
CA GLU A 108 -10.27 -11.34 -7.11
C GLU A 108 -10.31 -11.40 -5.58
N GLN A 109 -9.34 -12.10 -5.00
CA GLN A 109 -9.16 -12.12 -3.54
C GLN A 109 -8.90 -10.70 -3.04
N SER A 110 -9.62 -10.26 -2.00
CA SER A 110 -9.50 -8.90 -1.49
C SER A 110 -8.09 -8.60 -0.95
N GLU A 111 -7.65 -7.34 -1.07
CA GLU A 111 -6.40 -6.85 -0.47
C GLU A 111 -6.26 -7.28 1.01
N SER A 112 -7.32 -7.14 1.79
CA SER A 112 -7.35 -7.53 3.21
C SER A 112 -7.11 -9.03 3.45
N PHE A 113 -7.56 -9.89 2.53
CA PHE A 113 -7.33 -11.32 2.61
C PHE A 113 -5.85 -11.63 2.39
N ILE A 114 -5.23 -11.03 1.37
CA ILE A 114 -3.82 -11.25 1.06
C ILE A 114 -2.91 -10.73 2.18
N VAL A 115 -3.21 -9.53 2.72
CA VAL A 115 -2.50 -8.98 3.89
C VAL A 115 -2.60 -9.93 5.08
N THR A 116 -3.78 -10.51 5.32
CA THR A 116 -3.98 -11.48 6.41
C THR A 116 -3.14 -12.74 6.22
N GLU A 117 -3.07 -13.30 5.01
CA GLU A 117 -2.27 -14.49 4.73
C GLU A 117 -0.76 -14.23 4.82
N LEU A 118 -0.30 -13.08 4.32
CA LEU A 118 1.08 -12.63 4.47
C LEU A 118 1.42 -12.45 5.96
N LYS A 119 0.54 -11.80 6.73
CA LYS A 119 0.71 -11.61 8.17
C LYS A 119 0.84 -12.95 8.90
N ARG A 120 -0.07 -13.90 8.65
CA ARG A 120 -0.02 -15.25 9.24
C ARG A 120 1.29 -15.98 8.90
N THR A 121 1.79 -15.79 7.68
CA THR A 121 3.05 -16.39 7.24
C THR A 121 4.24 -15.79 7.99
N LEU A 122 4.30 -14.47 8.12
CA LEU A 122 5.31 -13.78 8.93
C LEU A 122 5.23 -14.17 10.41
N GLU A 123 4.02 -14.22 10.98
CA GLU A 123 3.79 -14.63 12.37
C GLU A 123 4.29 -16.05 12.63
N ARG A 124 4.00 -17.00 11.74
CA ARG A 124 4.54 -18.37 11.81
C ARG A 124 6.06 -18.35 11.73
N GLY A 125 6.63 -17.55 10.82
CA GLY A 125 8.07 -17.37 10.66
C GLY A 125 8.75 -16.88 11.93
N GLU A 126 8.17 -15.86 12.57
CA GLU A 126 8.65 -15.30 13.83
C GLU A 126 8.56 -16.32 14.97
N ARG A 127 7.41 -17.00 15.09
CA ARG A 127 7.12 -17.97 16.16
C ARG A 127 8.04 -19.18 16.11
N HIS A 128 8.29 -19.70 14.91
CA HIS A 128 9.09 -20.91 14.70
C HIS A 128 10.55 -20.62 14.33
N LYS A 129 10.94 -19.34 14.24
CA LYS A 129 12.29 -18.89 13.87
C LYS A 129 12.76 -19.53 12.55
N TYR A 130 11.93 -19.42 11.52
CA TYR A 130 12.29 -19.90 10.19
C TYR A 130 13.51 -19.17 9.65
N PRO A 131 14.42 -19.87 8.93
CA PRO A 131 15.45 -19.22 8.14
C PRO A 131 14.83 -18.25 7.12
N ALA A 132 15.56 -17.19 6.78
CA ALA A 132 15.10 -16.17 5.84
C ALA A 132 14.76 -16.79 4.47
N GLU A 133 15.53 -17.77 4.01
CA GLU A 133 15.33 -18.45 2.73
C GLU A 133 13.97 -19.17 2.68
N THR A 134 13.59 -19.84 3.78
CA THR A 134 12.29 -20.51 3.89
C THR A 134 11.15 -19.50 3.80
N LEU A 135 11.28 -18.37 4.52
CA LEU A 135 10.26 -17.33 4.48
C LEU A 135 10.14 -16.66 3.12
N ILE A 136 11.27 -16.39 2.45
CA ILE A 136 11.28 -15.86 1.08
C ILE A 136 10.52 -16.78 0.12
N LEU A 137 10.69 -18.10 0.25
CA LEU A 137 9.96 -19.07 -0.56
C LEU A 137 8.46 -19.09 -0.25
N GLU A 138 8.05 -19.09 1.02
CA GLU A 138 6.63 -19.05 1.39
C GLU A 138 5.96 -17.75 0.92
N VAL A 139 6.61 -16.61 1.17
CA VAL A 139 6.11 -15.28 0.83
C VAL A 139 5.99 -15.11 -0.69
N ASN A 140 7.01 -15.50 -1.47
CA ASN A 140 6.91 -15.50 -2.94
C ASN A 140 5.88 -16.52 -3.46
N SER A 141 5.71 -17.66 -2.79
CA SER A 141 4.66 -18.62 -3.18
C SER A 141 3.28 -17.98 -3.07
N LEU A 142 3.01 -17.18 -2.04
CA LEU A 142 1.75 -16.42 -1.92
C LEU A 142 1.62 -15.37 -3.03
N LYS A 143 2.70 -14.62 -3.35
CA LYS A 143 2.71 -13.68 -4.48
C LYS A 143 2.22 -14.34 -5.77
N HIS A 144 2.78 -15.50 -6.08
CA HIS A 144 2.46 -16.24 -7.30
C HIS A 144 1.10 -16.94 -7.25
N ALA A 145 0.71 -17.48 -6.08
CA ALA A 145 -0.57 -18.14 -5.89
C ALA A 145 -1.76 -17.20 -6.10
N TYR A 146 -1.61 -15.94 -5.69
CA TYR A 146 -2.64 -14.90 -5.85
C TYR A 146 -2.38 -13.95 -7.02
N ASN A 147 -1.38 -14.25 -7.86
CA ASN A 147 -1.03 -13.45 -9.04
C ASN A 147 -0.85 -11.95 -8.74
N VAL A 148 -0.17 -11.62 -7.64
CA VAL A 148 0.03 -10.24 -7.19
C VAL A 148 1.24 -9.63 -7.92
N PRO A 149 1.10 -8.46 -8.57
CA PRO A 149 2.23 -7.74 -9.14
C PRO A 149 3.27 -7.36 -8.08
N ILE A 150 4.53 -7.19 -8.47
CA ILE A 150 5.61 -6.93 -7.49
C ILE A 150 5.42 -5.60 -6.77
N GLU A 151 4.86 -4.60 -7.44
CA GLU A 151 4.53 -3.28 -6.88
C GLU A 151 3.56 -3.43 -5.70
N ASP A 152 2.43 -4.10 -5.95
CA ASP A 152 1.38 -4.31 -4.94
C ASP A 152 1.85 -5.27 -3.87
N PHE A 153 2.70 -6.24 -4.23
CA PHE A 153 3.24 -7.19 -3.28
C PHE A 153 4.07 -6.51 -2.18
N GLY A 154 4.94 -5.57 -2.54
CA GLY A 154 5.71 -4.79 -1.57
C GLY A 154 4.83 -3.97 -0.65
N PHE A 155 3.76 -3.38 -1.20
CA PHE A 155 2.78 -2.61 -0.44
C PHE A 155 2.04 -3.50 0.57
N LEU A 156 1.49 -4.62 0.11
CA LEU A 156 0.73 -5.57 0.93
C LEU A 156 1.60 -6.23 2.02
N LEU A 157 2.84 -6.60 1.68
CA LEU A 157 3.79 -7.18 2.62
C LEU A 157 4.17 -6.20 3.74
N THR A 158 4.33 -4.92 3.40
CA THR A 158 4.60 -3.87 4.39
C THR A 158 3.40 -3.64 5.30
N LYS A 159 2.18 -3.61 4.75
CA LYS A 159 0.95 -3.55 5.57
C LYS A 159 0.83 -4.73 6.52
N ALA A 160 1.10 -5.95 6.03
CA ALA A 160 1.08 -7.15 6.86
C ALA A 160 2.10 -7.09 8.01
N LEU A 161 3.29 -6.52 7.77
CA LEU A 161 4.30 -6.30 8.80
C LEU A 161 3.84 -5.28 9.85
N LEU A 162 3.21 -4.18 9.43
CA LEU A 162 2.67 -3.16 10.34
C LEU A 162 1.52 -3.73 11.19
N GLU A 163 0.63 -4.52 10.60
CA GLU A 163 -0.43 -5.22 11.33
C GLU A 163 0.14 -6.26 12.30
N LEU A 164 1.15 -7.03 11.90
CA LEU A 164 1.84 -7.95 12.82
C LEU A 164 2.44 -7.20 14.01
N THR A 165 3.09 -6.06 13.74
CA THR A 165 3.63 -5.19 14.78
C THR A 165 2.53 -4.72 15.74
N ARG A 166 1.36 -4.37 15.20
CA ARG A 166 0.19 -3.94 15.98
C ARG A 166 -0.34 -5.05 16.89
N ASP A 167 -0.38 -6.29 16.40
CA ASP A 167 -0.83 -7.46 17.17
C ASP A 167 0.08 -7.78 18.38
N HIS A 168 1.35 -7.34 18.35
CA HIS A 168 2.27 -7.47 19.48
C HIS A 168 2.01 -6.49 20.63
N LEU A 169 1.14 -5.48 20.45
CA LEU A 169 0.76 -4.61 21.57
C LEU A 169 -0.27 -5.29 22.46
N SER A 170 -0.06 -5.17 23.77
CA SER A 170 -1.05 -5.61 24.76
C SER A 170 -2.39 -4.92 24.50
N SER A 171 -3.47 -5.71 24.45
CA SER A 171 -4.86 -5.31 24.18
C SER A 171 -5.37 -4.22 25.14
N LYS A 172 -4.91 -2.98 24.96
CA LYS A 172 -5.53 -1.77 25.50
C LYS A 172 -6.37 -1.16 24.39
N SER A 173 -7.48 -0.54 24.80
CA SER A 173 -8.51 0.00 23.91
C SER A 173 -7.92 0.78 22.74
N GLN A 174 -8.32 0.40 21.53
CA GLN A 174 -7.96 0.98 20.22
C GLN A 174 -8.10 2.51 20.10
N ASN A 175 -8.70 3.18 21.08
CA ASN A 175 -9.17 4.56 20.97
C ASN A 175 -8.27 5.60 21.66
N GLU A 176 -7.31 5.20 22.51
CA GLU A 176 -6.39 6.14 23.16
C GLU A 176 -4.94 5.68 22.98
N CYS A 177 -4.22 6.34 22.07
CA CYS A 177 -2.81 6.10 21.82
C CYS A 177 -1.97 6.83 22.87
N SER A 178 -1.40 6.10 23.83
CA SER A 178 -0.46 6.68 24.79
C SER A 178 0.96 6.74 24.23
N LYS A 179 1.81 7.60 24.80
CA LYS A 179 3.25 7.65 24.45
C LYS A 179 3.96 6.31 24.68
N ALA A 180 3.48 5.52 25.66
CA ALA A 180 4.01 4.19 25.92
C ALA A 180 3.72 3.23 24.76
N ASP A 181 2.50 3.28 24.20
CA ASP A 181 2.10 2.43 23.07
C ASP A 181 2.92 2.74 21.82
N ILE A 182 3.18 4.03 21.52
CA ILE A 182 4.08 4.44 20.43
C ILE A 182 5.48 3.85 20.62
N THR A 183 6.00 3.93 21.85
CA THR A 183 7.34 3.43 22.15
C THR A 183 7.42 1.91 22.00
N GLU A 184 6.42 1.19 22.51
CA GLU A 184 6.33 -0.26 22.41
C GLU A 184 6.16 -0.73 20.96
N PHE A 185 5.31 -0.03 20.18
CA PHE A 185 5.14 -0.28 18.75
C PHE A 185 6.47 -0.17 18.00
N ILE A 186 7.21 0.92 18.20
CA ILE A 186 8.50 1.13 17.49
C ILE A 186 9.55 0.11 17.93
N ILE A 187 9.59 -0.28 19.21
CA ILE A 187 10.48 -1.35 19.68
C ILE A 187 10.17 -2.67 18.97
N ASN A 188 8.89 -3.02 18.86
CA ASN A 188 8.48 -4.26 18.19
C ASN A 188 8.71 -4.19 16.67
N LEU A 189 8.45 -3.05 16.04
CA LEU A 189 8.74 -2.83 14.62
C LEU A 189 10.22 -3.07 14.33
N ARG A 190 11.12 -2.49 15.14
CA ARG A 190 12.56 -2.69 14.99
C ARG A 190 12.97 -4.16 15.08
N LYS A 191 12.39 -4.91 16.04
CA LYS A 191 12.67 -6.36 16.16
C LYS A 191 12.21 -7.14 14.93
N LEU A 192 11.02 -6.83 14.41
CA LEU A 192 10.47 -7.49 13.23
C LEU A 192 11.27 -7.12 11.98
N LEU A 193 11.64 -5.85 11.81
CA LEU A 193 12.51 -5.41 10.72
C LEU A 193 13.86 -6.11 10.77
N LEU A 194 14.51 -6.21 11.93
CA LEU A 194 15.75 -6.99 12.07
C LEU A 194 15.58 -8.46 11.67
N SER A 195 14.41 -9.04 11.92
CA SER A 195 14.11 -10.44 11.59
C SER A 195 13.76 -10.65 10.11
N PHE A 196 13.14 -9.65 9.48
CA PHE A 196 12.56 -9.76 8.14
C PHE A 196 13.22 -8.87 7.09
N ASN A 197 14.26 -8.10 7.41
CA ASN A 197 14.94 -7.22 6.46
C ASN A 197 15.43 -7.99 5.21
N THR A 198 16.06 -9.15 5.40
CA THR A 198 16.47 -10.03 4.29
C THR A 198 15.29 -10.51 3.46
N VAL A 199 14.14 -10.78 4.09
CA VAL A 199 12.93 -11.21 3.39
C VAL A 199 12.37 -10.06 2.54
N LEU A 200 12.24 -8.86 3.12
CA LEU A 200 11.75 -7.66 2.44
C LEU A 200 12.62 -7.31 1.23
N SER A 201 13.95 -7.24 1.42
CA SER A 201 14.91 -6.92 0.36
C SER A 201 14.98 -7.98 -0.74
N SER A 202 14.95 -9.27 -0.37
CA SER A 202 14.99 -10.37 -1.34
C SER A 202 13.69 -10.49 -2.15
N CYS A 203 12.53 -10.37 -1.50
CA CYS A 203 11.24 -10.44 -2.18
C CYS A 203 11.00 -9.29 -3.17
N MET A 204 11.62 -8.14 -2.92
CA MET A 204 11.55 -6.95 -3.76
C MET A 204 12.79 -6.76 -4.66
N SER A 205 13.67 -7.77 -4.74
CA SER A 205 14.89 -7.67 -5.53
C SER A 205 14.58 -7.45 -7.02
N GLY A 206 15.25 -6.46 -7.61
CA GLY A 206 15.05 -6.07 -9.01
C GLY A 206 13.92 -5.08 -9.24
N PHE A 207 13.13 -4.76 -8.20
CA PHE A 207 12.18 -3.65 -8.25
C PHE A 207 12.90 -2.34 -7.89
N GLN A 208 12.69 -1.30 -8.71
CA GLN A 208 13.28 0.01 -8.47
C GLN A 208 12.38 0.85 -7.57
N ASN A 209 12.98 1.73 -6.77
CA ASN A 209 12.26 2.64 -5.87
C ASN A 209 11.34 1.92 -4.87
N THR A 210 11.77 0.77 -4.36
CA THR A 210 11.04 -0.02 -3.36
C THR A 210 10.69 0.81 -2.11
N GLY A 211 11.55 1.75 -1.72
CA GLY A 211 11.28 2.65 -0.60
C GLY A 211 10.01 3.48 -0.77
N ARG A 212 9.67 3.89 -2.00
CA ARG A 212 8.41 4.61 -2.31
C ARG A 212 7.18 3.77 -2.00
N VAL A 213 7.24 2.47 -2.28
CA VAL A 213 6.15 1.52 -2.01
C VAL A 213 5.97 1.32 -0.51
N TYR A 214 7.08 1.18 0.22
CA TYR A 214 7.07 1.06 1.66
C TYR A 214 6.47 2.29 2.35
N LEU A 215 6.85 3.50 1.91
CA LEU A 215 6.31 4.76 2.43
C LEU A 215 4.81 4.90 2.14
N GLN A 216 4.36 4.51 0.95
CA GLN A 216 2.94 4.50 0.60
C GLN A 216 2.13 3.53 1.48
N ALA A 217 2.69 2.36 1.79
CA ALA A 217 2.03 1.40 2.69
C ALA A 217 1.88 1.95 4.12
N VAL A 218 2.91 2.65 4.62
CA VAL A 218 2.86 3.35 5.92
C VAL A 218 1.80 4.46 5.89
N GLU A 219 1.76 5.25 4.81
CA GLU A 219 0.80 6.33 4.62
C GLU A 219 -0.65 5.84 4.60
N ASP A 220 -0.93 4.79 3.81
CA ASP A 220 -2.25 4.18 3.74
C ASP A 220 -2.65 3.63 5.13
N ALA A 221 -1.78 2.88 5.79
CA ALA A 221 -2.05 2.35 7.13
C ALA A 221 -2.30 3.46 8.17
N ALA A 222 -1.53 4.55 8.12
CA ALA A 222 -1.70 5.72 8.99
C ALA A 222 -3.04 6.44 8.76
N CYS A 223 -3.65 6.31 7.59
CA CYS A 223 -4.98 6.90 7.35
C CYS A 223 -6.08 6.18 8.13
N TYR A 224 -5.88 4.94 8.54
CA TYR A 224 -6.89 4.10 9.19
C TYR A 224 -6.57 3.73 10.65
N ASP A 225 -5.29 3.65 11.03
CA ASP A 225 -4.87 3.35 12.41
C ASP A 225 -4.25 4.58 13.08
N SER A 226 -4.84 5.01 14.19
CA SER A 226 -4.41 6.18 14.95
C SER A 226 -3.04 6.02 15.61
N LEU A 227 -2.64 4.79 15.99
CA LEU A 227 -1.31 4.51 16.52
C LEU A 227 -0.26 4.59 15.42
N ILE A 228 -0.55 4.04 14.24
CA ILE A 228 0.35 4.14 13.08
C ILE A 228 0.48 5.60 12.67
N PHE A 229 -0.62 6.35 12.62
CA PHE A 229 -0.60 7.79 12.41
C PHE A 229 0.28 8.48 13.45
N ALA A 230 0.07 8.18 14.74
CA ALA A 230 0.80 8.79 15.84
C ALA A 230 2.31 8.48 15.83
N SER A 231 2.68 7.30 15.30
CA SER A 231 4.04 6.78 15.26
C SER A 231 4.75 7.01 13.92
N SER A 232 4.05 7.50 12.91
CA SER A 232 4.51 7.62 11.51
C SER A 232 5.91 8.21 11.33
N MET A 233 6.22 9.35 11.95
CA MET A 233 7.57 9.94 11.92
C MET A 233 8.63 8.93 12.39
N SER A 234 8.39 8.27 13.53
CA SER A 234 9.29 7.26 14.07
C SER A 234 9.36 5.99 13.21
N ILE A 235 8.25 5.62 12.54
CA ILE A 235 8.22 4.50 11.59
C ILE A 235 9.13 4.81 10.40
N ILE A 236 8.93 5.96 9.76
CA ILE A 236 9.71 6.39 8.59
C ILE A 236 11.20 6.48 8.95
N HIS A 237 11.53 7.12 10.07
CA HIS A 237 12.91 7.17 10.56
C HIS A 237 13.48 5.77 10.80
N THR A 238 12.69 4.84 11.36
CA THR A 238 13.14 3.46 11.57
C THR A 238 13.37 2.74 10.24
N MET A 239 12.56 2.98 9.22
CA MET A 239 12.77 2.38 7.89
C MET A 239 14.01 2.96 7.19
N TYR A 240 14.26 4.26 7.37
CA TYR A 240 15.49 4.92 6.94
C TYR A 240 16.73 4.31 7.61
N ASP A 241 16.72 4.15 8.95
CA ASP A 241 17.82 3.52 9.72
C ASP A 241 18.11 2.06 9.30
N ASN A 242 17.19 1.40 8.59
CA ASN A 242 17.32 0.00 8.16
C ASN A 242 17.57 -0.13 6.65
N ASP A 243 17.96 0.96 5.97
CA ASP A 243 18.23 1.01 4.53
C ASP A 243 17.05 0.53 3.65
N LEU A 244 15.82 0.58 4.17
CA LEU A 244 14.63 0.21 3.41
C LEU A 244 14.11 1.37 2.57
N VAL A 245 14.40 2.59 3.00
CA VAL A 245 13.93 3.82 2.39
C VAL A 245 15.13 4.75 2.30
N LEU A 246 15.39 5.29 1.11
CA LEU A 246 16.43 6.29 0.89
C LEU A 246 15.84 7.70 0.93
N GLU A 247 16.71 8.70 1.05
CA GLU A 247 16.31 10.10 1.06
C GLU A 247 15.54 10.51 -0.20
N ASP A 248 16.01 10.09 -1.39
CA ASP A 248 15.31 10.31 -2.66
C ASP A 248 13.88 9.73 -2.66
N ASP A 249 13.65 8.61 -1.99
CA ASP A 249 12.32 8.00 -1.88
C ASP A 249 11.41 8.83 -0.97
N ILE A 250 11.97 9.41 0.10
CA ILE A 250 11.25 10.27 1.07
C ILE A 250 10.83 11.57 0.40
N TRP A 251 11.74 12.24 -0.29
CA TRP A 251 11.43 13.47 -1.02
C TRP A 251 10.41 13.22 -2.13
N TRP A 252 10.58 12.13 -2.89
CA TRP A 252 9.59 11.75 -3.88
C TRP A 252 8.21 11.50 -3.24
N TRP A 253 8.14 10.75 -2.14
CA TRP A 253 6.88 10.44 -1.46
C TRP A 253 6.20 11.69 -0.91
N LYS A 254 6.97 12.61 -0.31
CA LYS A 254 6.46 13.87 0.21
C LYS A 254 5.68 14.65 -0.85
N ASP A 255 6.18 14.73 -2.08
CA ASP A 255 5.57 15.59 -3.10
C ASP A 255 4.69 14.83 -4.11
N ASN A 256 4.94 13.53 -4.34
CA ASN A 256 4.39 12.79 -5.48
C ASN A 256 3.59 11.54 -5.10
N SER A 257 3.35 11.26 -3.81
CA SER A 257 2.56 10.10 -3.42
C SER A 257 1.18 10.10 -4.11
N PRO A 258 0.78 9.00 -4.78
CA PRO A 258 -0.54 8.91 -5.42
C PRO A 258 -1.70 9.11 -4.44
N LEU A 259 -1.51 8.79 -3.16
CA LEU A 259 -2.51 8.93 -2.10
C LEU A 259 -2.84 10.40 -1.78
N LEU A 260 -2.04 11.36 -2.26
CA LEU A 260 -2.37 12.79 -2.21
C LEU A 260 -3.54 13.17 -3.13
N LEU A 261 -3.75 12.40 -4.20
CA LEU A 261 -4.79 12.62 -5.21
C LEU A 261 -6.12 11.96 -4.83
N ASP A 262 -6.14 11.12 -3.79
CA ASP A 262 -7.34 10.47 -3.28
C ASP A 262 -8.14 11.44 -2.40
N ASP A 263 -9.21 12.00 -2.96
CA ASP A 263 -10.12 12.95 -2.28
C ASP A 263 -10.55 12.47 -0.88
N ASP A 264 -10.76 11.17 -0.69
CA ASP A 264 -11.33 10.61 0.55
C ASP A 264 -10.32 10.58 1.71
N ILE A 265 -9.02 10.51 1.40
CA ILE A 265 -7.94 10.45 2.40
C ILE A 265 -6.93 11.61 2.29
N SER A 266 -7.08 12.49 1.30
CA SER A 266 -6.12 13.57 1.02
C SER A 266 -5.87 14.52 2.20
N GLU A 267 -6.87 14.73 3.06
CA GLU A 267 -6.71 15.54 4.28
C GLU A 267 -5.82 14.83 5.32
N LYS A 268 -5.99 13.51 5.48
CA LYS A 268 -5.17 12.70 6.39
C LYS A 268 -3.74 12.56 5.89
N THR A 269 -3.54 12.36 4.59
CA THR A 269 -2.21 12.29 3.98
C THR A 269 -1.46 13.63 4.04
N ARG A 270 -2.15 14.77 3.90
CA ARG A 270 -1.55 16.08 4.19
C ARG A 270 -1.20 16.26 5.67
N SER A 271 -2.12 15.87 6.57
CA SER A 271 -1.87 15.93 8.02
C SER A 271 -0.68 15.06 8.44
N LEU A 272 -0.48 13.93 7.76
CA LEU A 272 0.67 13.05 7.96
C LEU A 272 1.98 13.76 7.61
N ARG A 273 2.03 14.53 6.51
CA ARG A 273 3.23 15.30 6.11
C ARG A 273 3.56 16.38 7.13
N GLU A 274 2.56 17.10 7.63
CA GLU A 274 2.77 18.07 8.72
C GLU A 274 3.33 17.41 9.98
N LYS A 275 2.87 16.19 10.28
CA LYS A 275 3.37 15.43 11.42
C LYS A 275 4.82 14.96 11.23
N VAL A 276 5.18 14.57 10.01
CA VAL A 276 6.53 14.08 9.67
C VAL A 276 7.49 15.24 9.40
N LYS A 277 7.00 16.47 9.25
CA LYS A 277 7.81 17.67 8.99
C LYS A 277 9.10 17.80 9.80
N PRO A 278 9.12 17.57 11.13
CA PRO A 278 10.37 17.67 11.89
C PRO A 278 11.47 16.69 11.44
N PHE A 279 11.10 15.58 10.79
CA PHE A 279 12.06 14.65 10.19
C PHE A 279 12.61 15.17 8.86
N PHE A 280 11.80 15.85 8.06
CA PHE A 280 12.30 16.52 6.84
C PHE A 280 13.27 17.64 7.17
N ASP A 281 12.94 18.47 8.17
CA ASP A 281 13.82 19.55 8.63
C ASP A 281 15.16 18.99 9.15
N TRP A 282 15.16 17.77 9.71
CA TRP A 282 16.37 17.07 10.16
C TRP A 282 17.20 16.52 8.99
N LEU A 283 16.56 15.98 7.94
CA LEU A 283 17.25 15.51 6.74
C LEU A 283 17.96 16.68 6.02
N GLU A 284 17.26 17.81 5.83
CA GLU A 284 17.84 19.00 5.19
C GLU A 284 19.08 19.51 5.95
N GLN A 285 19.02 19.56 7.29
CA GLN A 285 20.16 20.01 8.11
C GLN A 285 21.38 19.07 8.00
N ALA A 286 21.14 17.76 7.87
CA ALA A 286 22.22 16.80 7.71
C ALA A 286 22.95 16.96 6.35
N GLU A 287 22.22 17.33 5.30
CA GLU A 287 22.80 17.61 3.97
C GLU A 287 23.65 18.89 3.98
N GLU A 288 23.18 19.95 4.66
CA GLU A 288 23.90 21.23 4.74
C GLU A 288 25.21 21.14 5.54
N GLU A 289 25.27 20.36 6.63
CA GLU A 289 26.49 20.17 7.42
C GLU A 289 27.59 19.38 6.65
N ASP A 290 27.19 18.42 5.81
CA ASP A 290 28.12 17.58 5.04
C ASP A 290 28.79 18.33 3.87
N ASP A 291 28.20 19.43 3.40
CA ASP A 291 28.73 20.26 2.32
C ASP A 291 29.64 21.39 2.83
N ASP A 292 29.35 21.96 4.01
CA ASP A 292 30.19 22.98 4.65
C ASP A 292 31.54 22.40 5.14
N ASP A 293 31.59 21.13 5.54
CA ASP A 293 32.84 20.44 5.95
C ASP A 293 33.74 20.03 4.77
N LYS A 294 33.29 20.22 3.52
CA LYS A 294 34.08 19.96 2.30
C LYS A 294 34.66 21.23 1.65
N GLN A 295 34.53 22.39 2.29
CA GLN A 295 35.06 23.68 1.82
C GLN A 295 36.37 24.10 2.50
#